data_AF-A0A379T7P3-F1
#
_entry.id   AF-A0A379T7P3-F1
#
_cell.length_a   1.000
_cell.length_b   1.000
_cell.length_c   1.000
_cell.angle_alpha   90.00
_cell.angle_beta   90.00
_cell.angle_gamma   90.00
#
_symmetry.space_group_name_H-M   'P 1'
#
loop_
_entity.id
_entity.type
_entity.pdbx_description
1 polymer ?
#
loop_
_entity_poly.entity_id
_entity_poly.type
_entity_poly.pdbx_seq_one_letter_code
_entity_poly.pdbx_strand_id
1 'polypeptide(L)'
;MTRAAPDVEEILSERDLSQWAQAISHVAGHYRVACSPGSIQANAPWFRGKSRTTALTHLSRQAGLSFHAPGIDKAAFSQWRLPLVVELRDGQLLVIEHANGEDAVDVFMIEEEGQRNRLTFSELLPQIIYVAALRPLSALKDSRVDRYISRFKPDWMRELVLQDIRPYLPVMVAAFLINVLSLAGIVFSMQVYDRVIPAQSYPTLYVLSFGVLVAVLFGFLLREARTHIMDVLGKRADMRISDRVFGHALRLRNSAIPRSTGSFISQLRELEQIREMITSSTLATIVDLPFFFLFMIVLAVIAPPLAWIAPVSALLMILPGVALQKKLAVLANQAAHEATLRNAVLVESVQGLEDIKLMQAENRFLQQWNSYIRITGESGLRTRKLTQGLISWGDVGTKSGVRRGNYVRRAGW
;
A
#
# COMPACT_ATOMS: atom_id res chain seq x y z
N MET A 1 54.58 -20.32 3.30
CA MET A 1 55.49 -20.28 4.46
C MET A 1 55.59 -18.81 4.84
N THR A 2 54.92 -18.33 5.89
CA THR A 2 55.33 -18.49 7.29
C THR A 2 54.10 -18.57 8.20
N ARG A 3 54.06 -19.54 9.11
CA ARG A 3 53.08 -19.62 10.22
C ARG A 3 53.28 -18.40 11.14
N ALA A 4 52.21 -17.66 11.42
CA ALA A 4 52.16 -16.80 12.61
C ALA A 4 51.41 -17.55 13.72
N ALA A 5 51.97 -17.47 14.92
CA ALA A 5 51.64 -18.19 16.16
C ALA A 5 50.20 -17.96 16.65
N PRO A 6 49.66 -18.79 17.58
CA PRO A 6 48.32 -18.59 18.11
C PRO A 6 48.31 -17.30 18.95
N ASP A 7 47.49 -16.33 18.56
CA ASP A 7 47.22 -15.15 19.36
C ASP A 7 46.75 -15.60 20.74
N VAL A 8 47.43 -15.13 21.79
CA VAL A 8 46.97 -15.27 23.17
C VAL A 8 45.58 -14.64 23.23
N GLU A 9 44.53 -15.46 23.35
CA GLU A 9 43.14 -14.98 23.38
C GLU A 9 42.92 -14.18 24.67
N GLU A 10 43.15 -12.87 24.57
CA GLU A 10 42.97 -11.94 25.66
C GLU A 10 41.49 -11.89 26.07
N ILE A 11 41.23 -12.05 27.37
CA ILE A 11 39.89 -12.00 27.94
C ILE A 11 39.59 -10.54 28.29
N LEU A 12 38.57 -9.97 27.65
CA LEU A 12 38.15 -8.60 27.89
C LEU A 12 37.57 -8.43 29.31
N SER A 13 37.91 -7.33 29.97
CA SER A 13 37.29 -6.94 31.22
C SER A 13 35.87 -6.40 31.01
N GLU A 14 35.10 -6.26 32.09
CA GLU A 14 33.72 -5.75 32.02
C GLU A 14 33.67 -4.29 31.53
N ARG A 15 34.69 -3.49 31.88
CA ARG A 15 34.83 -2.12 31.40
C ARG A 15 35.07 -2.09 29.88
N ASP A 16 35.96 -2.93 29.38
CA ASP A 16 36.30 -2.99 27.95
C ASP A 16 35.09 -3.41 27.13
N LEU A 17 34.33 -4.41 27.60
CA LEU A 17 33.10 -4.85 26.94
C LEU A 17 32.05 -3.74 26.84
N SER A 18 31.94 -2.88 27.86
CA SER A 18 31.03 -1.72 27.84
C SER A 18 31.48 -0.65 26.85
N GLN A 19 32.78 -0.35 26.79
CA GLN A 19 33.32 0.60 25.81
C GLN A 19 33.18 0.08 24.38
N TRP A 20 33.43 -1.21 24.14
CA TRP A 20 33.21 -1.85 22.85
C TRP A 20 31.73 -1.82 22.44
N ALA A 21 30.80 -2.03 23.38
CA ALA A 21 29.36 -1.90 23.13
C ALA A 21 28.96 -0.48 22.69
N GLN A 22 29.57 0.55 23.28
CA GLN A 22 29.38 1.94 22.86
C GLN A 22 29.95 2.20 21.46
N ALA A 23 31.17 1.74 21.18
CA ALA A 23 31.79 1.87 19.86
C ALA A 23 30.98 1.19 18.76
N ILE A 24 30.49 -0.04 19.02
CA ILE A 24 29.63 -0.80 18.10
C ILE A 24 28.30 -0.05 17.86
N SER A 25 27.72 0.53 18.91
CA SER A 25 26.48 1.31 18.80
C SER A 25 26.68 2.59 17.96
N HIS A 26 27.82 3.26 18.13
CA HIS A 26 28.19 4.44 17.35
C HIS A 26 28.36 4.11 15.86
N VAL A 27 29.09 3.03 15.56
CA VAL A 27 29.28 2.58 14.16
C VAL A 27 27.96 2.10 13.54
N ALA A 28 27.09 1.44 14.30
CA ALA A 28 25.74 1.10 13.82
C ALA A 28 24.93 2.36 13.46
N GLY A 29 25.03 3.42 14.28
CA GLY A 29 24.46 4.74 13.99
C GLY A 29 25.01 5.37 12.71
N HIS A 30 26.33 5.28 12.48
CA HIS A 30 26.97 5.76 11.24
C HIS A 30 26.36 5.10 9.98
N TYR A 31 26.16 3.78 10.02
CA TYR A 31 25.50 3.04 8.93
C TYR A 31 23.98 3.11 8.95
N ARG A 32 23.36 3.87 9.87
CA ARG A 32 21.90 3.93 10.06
C ARG A 32 21.26 2.55 10.28
N VAL A 33 21.98 1.64 10.91
CA VAL A 33 21.44 0.34 11.36
C VAL A 33 20.69 0.57 12.66
N ALA A 34 19.40 0.25 12.69
CA ALA A 34 18.58 0.41 13.88
C ALA A 34 19.01 -0.56 14.99
N CYS A 35 19.68 -0.05 16.02
CA CYS A 35 20.02 -0.78 17.24
C CYS A 35 19.69 0.06 18.47
N SER A 36 19.34 -0.58 19.60
CA SER A 36 19.20 0.10 20.89
C SER A 36 20.55 0.07 21.61
N PRO A 37 21.22 1.22 21.83
CA PRO A 37 22.51 1.26 22.52
C PRO A 37 22.44 0.64 23.92
N GLY A 38 21.36 0.92 24.66
CA GLY A 38 21.13 0.34 25.98
C GLY A 38 20.99 -1.19 25.98
N SER A 39 20.44 -1.78 24.91
CA SER A 39 20.34 -3.23 24.79
C SER A 39 21.70 -3.88 24.54
N ILE A 40 22.57 -3.25 23.74
CA ILE A 40 23.92 -3.77 23.48
C ILE A 40 24.75 -3.67 24.77
N GLN A 41 24.63 -2.55 25.48
CA GLN A 41 25.33 -2.31 26.73
C GLN A 41 24.89 -3.28 27.84
N ALA A 42 23.58 -3.54 27.96
CA ALA A 42 23.05 -4.52 28.91
C ALA A 42 23.47 -5.97 28.60
N ASN A 43 23.74 -6.28 27.33
CA ASN A 43 24.19 -7.59 26.90
C ASN A 43 25.71 -7.79 27.02
N ALA A 44 26.49 -6.71 27.11
CA ALA A 44 27.95 -6.76 27.18
C ALA A 44 28.50 -7.66 28.31
N PRO A 45 27.98 -7.61 29.55
CA PRO A 45 28.48 -8.45 30.65
C PRO A 45 28.33 -9.96 30.42
N TRP A 46 27.37 -10.40 29.59
CA TRP A 46 27.13 -11.83 29.29
C TRP A 46 28.24 -12.48 28.47
N PHE A 47 29.17 -11.69 27.92
CA PHE A 47 30.32 -12.17 27.17
C PHE A 47 31.61 -12.14 27.98
N ARG A 48 31.54 -11.87 29.29
CA ARG A 48 32.68 -11.94 30.22
C ARG A 48 33.31 -13.35 30.20
N GLY A 49 34.63 -13.42 30.17
CA GLY A 49 35.37 -14.68 30.17
C GLY A 49 35.46 -15.38 28.80
N LYS A 50 34.85 -14.83 27.75
CA LYS A 50 35.02 -15.32 26.37
C LYS A 50 36.22 -14.66 25.71
N SER A 51 36.76 -15.30 24.68
CA SER A 51 37.81 -14.69 23.86
C SER A 51 37.31 -13.40 23.21
N ARG A 52 38.19 -12.40 23.12
CA ARG A 52 37.92 -11.09 22.50
C ARG A 52 37.20 -11.22 21.16
N THR A 53 37.72 -12.04 20.25
CA THR A 53 37.14 -12.27 18.92
C THR A 53 35.70 -12.79 19.00
N THR A 54 35.44 -13.75 19.88
CA THR A 54 34.11 -14.32 20.10
C THR A 54 33.16 -13.28 20.69
N ALA A 55 33.58 -12.58 21.75
CA ALA A 55 32.77 -11.56 22.41
C ALA A 55 32.36 -10.43 21.45
N LEU A 56 33.33 -9.86 20.72
CA LEU A 56 33.09 -8.77 19.77
C LEU A 56 32.28 -9.21 18.56
N THR A 57 32.48 -10.43 18.07
CA THR A 57 31.65 -10.99 16.99
C THR A 57 30.19 -11.08 17.40
N HIS A 58 29.91 -11.59 18.61
CA HIS A 58 28.54 -11.70 19.09
C HIS A 58 27.89 -10.34 19.37
N LEU A 59 28.61 -9.40 20.01
CA LEU A 59 28.11 -8.05 20.26
C LEU A 59 27.82 -7.29 18.95
N SER A 60 28.73 -7.40 17.98
CA SER A 60 28.54 -6.79 16.65
C SER A 60 27.32 -7.37 15.94
N ARG A 61 27.13 -8.70 16.00
CA ARG A 61 25.97 -9.35 15.40
C ARG A 61 24.65 -8.94 16.05
N GLN A 62 24.63 -8.70 17.36
CA GLN A 62 23.44 -8.16 18.03
C GLN A 62 23.09 -6.76 17.54
N ALA A 63 24.09 -5.95 17.18
CA ALA A 63 23.90 -4.63 16.57
C ALA A 63 23.54 -4.69 15.06
N GLY A 64 23.51 -5.87 14.45
CA GLY A 64 23.29 -6.03 13.00
C GLY A 64 24.54 -5.79 12.15
N LEU A 65 25.73 -5.83 12.78
CA LEU A 65 27.03 -5.65 12.13
C LEU A 65 27.79 -6.99 12.09
N SER A 66 28.64 -7.11 11.08
CA SER A 66 29.69 -8.13 10.97
C SER A 66 30.97 -7.56 11.54
N PHE A 67 31.76 -8.42 12.17
CA PHE A 67 33.03 -8.10 12.80
C PHE A 67 34.17 -8.73 12.01
N HIS A 68 35.17 -7.93 11.65
CA HIS A 68 36.41 -8.39 11.07
C HIS A 68 37.57 -7.64 11.72
N ALA A 69 38.67 -8.32 12.04
CA ALA A 69 39.86 -7.69 12.61
C ALA A 69 40.97 -7.63 11.54
N PRO A 70 41.06 -6.56 10.73
CA PRO A 70 42.17 -6.41 9.80
C PRO A 70 43.48 -6.17 10.56
N GLY A 71 44.60 -6.60 9.98
CA GLY A 71 45.93 -6.30 10.54
C GLY A 71 46.24 -4.80 10.55
N ILE A 72 47.19 -4.42 11.40
CA ILE A 72 47.67 -3.03 11.55
C ILE A 72 48.65 -2.73 10.42
N ASP A 73 48.12 -2.32 9.27
CA ASP A 73 48.90 -1.85 8.12
C ASP A 73 48.35 -0.50 7.64
N LYS A 74 49.20 0.38 7.09
CA LYS A 74 48.79 1.68 6.54
C LYS A 74 47.70 1.52 5.47
N ALA A 75 47.71 0.43 4.72
CA ALA A 75 46.68 0.11 3.73
C ALA A 75 45.30 -0.25 4.34
N ALA A 76 45.22 -0.56 5.64
CA ALA A 76 43.95 -0.82 6.32
C ALA A 76 43.11 0.46 6.49
N PHE A 77 43.77 1.62 6.60
CA PHE A 77 43.17 2.91 6.95
C PHE A 77 42.79 3.77 5.72
N SER A 78 42.49 3.15 4.58
CA SER A 78 41.99 3.87 3.40
C SER A 78 40.59 4.48 3.66
N GLN A 79 40.27 5.62 3.05
CA GLN A 79 38.97 6.29 3.19
C GLN A 79 37.77 5.38 2.89
N TRP A 80 37.91 4.42 1.96
CA TRP A 80 36.85 3.46 1.61
C TRP A 80 36.63 2.38 2.67
N ARG A 81 37.58 2.23 3.60
CA ARG A 81 37.53 1.24 4.68
C ARG A 81 37.06 1.81 6.01
N LEU A 82 36.78 3.10 6.11
CA LEU A 82 36.19 3.73 7.29
C LEU A 82 34.67 3.48 7.37
N PRO A 83 34.02 3.60 8.54
CA PRO A 83 34.63 3.77 9.87
C PRO A 83 35.32 2.50 10.40
N LEU A 84 36.39 2.69 11.19
CA LEU A 84 37.13 1.63 11.89
C LEU A 84 37.20 1.93 13.39
N VAL A 85 37.07 0.90 14.22
CA VAL A 85 37.28 1.00 15.67
C VAL A 85 38.73 0.59 15.96
N VAL A 86 39.46 1.39 16.71
CA VAL A 86 40.85 1.11 17.10
C VAL A 86 41.02 1.17 18.61
N GLU A 87 41.86 0.29 19.14
CA GLU A 87 42.27 0.23 20.54
C GLU A 87 43.70 0.74 20.66
N LEU A 88 43.94 1.65 21.60
CA LEU A 88 45.24 2.25 21.88
C LEU A 88 45.99 1.52 23.01
N ARG A 89 47.31 1.75 23.12
CA ARG A 89 48.18 1.15 24.17
C ARG A 89 47.76 1.51 25.60
N ASP A 90 47.08 2.64 25.78
CA ASP A 90 46.55 3.10 27.06
C ASP A 90 45.19 2.47 27.41
N GLY A 91 44.65 1.62 26.54
CA GLY A 91 43.35 0.95 26.70
C GLY A 91 42.16 1.75 26.19
N GLN A 92 42.37 2.93 25.58
CA GLN A 92 41.28 3.74 25.04
C GLN A 92 40.78 3.22 23.68
N LEU A 93 39.46 3.30 23.48
CA LEU A 93 38.81 3.00 22.21
C LEU A 93 38.46 4.27 21.44
N LEU A 94 38.79 4.26 20.16
CA LEU A 94 38.60 5.34 19.23
C LEU A 94 37.90 4.84 17.97
N VAL A 95 36.99 5.64 17.41
CA VAL A 95 36.38 5.35 16.09
C VAL A 95 36.90 6.36 15.07
N ILE A 96 37.63 5.87 14.08
CA ILE A 96 38.11 6.69 12.97
C ILE A 96 36.97 6.84 11.97
N GLU A 97 36.44 8.05 11.81
CA GLU A 97 35.30 8.34 10.93
C GLU A 97 35.76 8.85 9.55
N HIS A 98 36.79 9.69 9.52
CA HIS A 98 37.29 10.28 8.29
C HIS A 98 38.82 10.37 8.30
N ALA A 99 39.44 10.13 7.14
CA ALA A 99 40.86 10.37 6.93
C ALA A 99 41.02 11.27 5.71
N ASN A 100 41.59 12.45 5.91
CA ASN A 100 42.02 13.31 4.83
C ASN A 100 43.40 12.80 4.39
N GLY A 101 43.60 12.57 3.10
CA GLY A 101 44.79 11.90 2.55
C GLY A 101 46.16 12.58 2.78
N GLU A 102 46.23 13.59 3.63
CA GLU A 102 47.40 14.44 3.92
C GLU A 102 47.93 14.34 5.36
N ASP A 103 47.47 13.36 6.18
CA ASP A 103 47.91 13.03 7.57
C ASP A 103 46.94 13.45 8.70
N ALA A 104 45.79 14.05 8.39
CA ALA A 104 44.77 14.42 9.38
C ALA A 104 43.59 13.42 9.42
N VAL A 105 43.23 12.96 10.61
CA VAL A 105 42.15 11.99 10.84
C VAL A 105 41.16 12.55 11.87
N ASP A 106 39.88 12.47 11.53
CA ASP A 106 38.79 12.82 12.44
C ASP A 106 38.38 11.56 13.21
N VAL A 107 38.50 11.63 14.53
CA VAL A 107 38.35 10.50 15.45
C VAL A 107 37.31 10.82 16.51
N PHE A 108 36.50 9.83 16.86
CA PHE A 108 35.51 9.90 17.92
C PHE A 108 35.99 9.09 19.14
N MET A 109 36.09 9.74 20.31
CA MET A 109 36.60 9.11 21.52
C MET A 109 35.47 8.56 22.40
N ILE A 110 35.59 7.30 22.85
CA ILE A 110 34.52 6.62 23.61
C ILE A 110 34.50 7.01 25.09
N GLU A 111 35.65 7.20 25.73
CA GLU A 111 35.73 7.48 27.18
C GLU A 111 35.38 8.93 27.58
N GLU A 112 35.35 9.88 26.65
CA GLU A 112 35.12 11.32 26.91
C GLU A 112 33.83 11.84 26.25
N GLU A 113 32.67 11.24 26.58
CA GLU A 113 31.34 11.67 26.12
C GLU A 113 31.18 11.79 24.58
N GLY A 114 32.03 11.13 23.79
CA GLY A 114 31.93 11.19 22.33
C GLY A 114 32.48 12.48 21.71
N GLN A 115 33.50 13.09 22.31
CA GLN A 115 34.18 14.22 21.68
C GLN A 115 34.81 13.81 20.35
N ARG A 116 34.62 14.67 19.35
CA ARG A 116 35.25 14.55 18.04
C ARG A 116 36.55 15.36 18.05
N ASN A 117 37.67 14.67 17.96
CA ASN A 117 38.98 15.28 17.89
C ASN A 117 39.63 15.02 16.54
N ARG A 118 40.42 15.99 16.09
CA ARG A 118 41.27 15.84 14.91
C ARG A 118 42.68 15.52 15.38
N LEU A 119 43.18 14.36 14.98
CA LEU A 119 44.50 13.87 15.34
C LEU A 119 45.34 13.62 14.08
N THR A 120 46.66 13.62 14.27
CA THR A 120 47.60 13.32 13.20
C THR A 120 47.81 11.81 13.09
N PHE A 121 47.69 11.24 11.90
CA PHE A 121 47.79 9.79 11.69
C PHE A 121 49.17 9.25 12.07
N SER A 122 50.23 10.03 11.83
CA SER A 122 51.61 9.73 12.24
C SER A 122 51.80 9.59 13.76
N GLU A 123 51.02 10.30 14.58
CA GLU A 123 51.04 10.21 16.06
C GLU A 123 50.19 9.04 16.58
N LEU A 124 49.10 8.73 15.87
CA LEU A 124 48.14 7.71 16.25
C LEU A 124 48.63 6.28 15.94
N LEU A 125 49.22 6.07 14.75
CA LEU A 125 49.61 4.75 14.25
C LEU A 125 50.53 3.93 15.20
N PRO A 126 51.54 4.53 15.87
CA PRO A 126 52.40 3.81 16.82
C PRO A 126 51.65 3.33 18.07
N GLN A 127 50.54 3.98 18.42
CA GLN A 127 49.78 3.73 19.64
C GLN A 127 48.68 2.69 19.46
N ILE A 128 48.32 2.32 18.22
CA ILE A 128 47.27 1.34 17.94
C ILE A 128 47.78 -0.07 18.25
N ILE A 129 47.04 -0.81 19.07
CA ILE A 129 47.28 -2.22 19.39
C ILE A 129 46.27 -3.17 18.74
N TYR A 130 45.08 -2.68 18.39
CA TYR A 130 44.03 -3.50 17.78
C TYR A 130 43.15 -2.68 16.83
N VAL A 131 42.69 -3.31 15.74
CA VAL A 131 41.80 -2.70 14.75
C VAL A 131 40.62 -3.63 14.47
N ALA A 132 39.42 -3.07 14.53
CA ALA A 132 38.18 -3.75 14.19
C ALA A 132 37.41 -3.00 13.10
N ALA A 133 37.11 -3.72 12.02
CA ALA A 133 36.24 -3.30 10.95
C ALA A 133 34.84 -3.85 11.17
N LEU A 134 33.87 -2.94 11.37
CA LEU A 134 32.47 -3.26 11.53
C LEU A 134 31.71 -2.89 10.25
N ARG A 135 30.97 -3.85 9.67
CA ARG A 135 30.18 -3.64 8.44
C ARG A 135 28.75 -4.14 8.60
N PRO A 136 27.74 -3.53 7.98
CA PRO A 136 26.39 -4.06 7.99
C PRO A 136 26.34 -5.54 7.60
N LEU A 137 25.78 -6.40 8.45
CA LEU A 137 25.66 -7.85 8.21
C LEU A 137 24.71 -8.17 7.04
N SER A 138 23.89 -7.21 6.64
CA SER A 138 23.03 -7.29 5.46
C SER A 138 23.03 -5.92 4.79
N ALA A 139 22.98 -5.91 3.45
CA ALA A 139 22.75 -4.69 2.69
C ALA A 139 21.58 -3.93 3.33
N LEU A 140 21.82 -2.68 3.72
CA LEU A 140 20.91 -1.77 4.40
C LEU A 140 19.45 -2.15 4.14
N LYS A 141 18.70 -2.51 5.19
CA LYS A 141 17.25 -2.73 5.09
C LYS A 141 16.66 -1.47 4.45
N ASP A 142 16.33 -1.59 3.18
CA ASP A 142 15.81 -0.54 2.34
C ASP A 142 14.63 0.14 3.04
N SER A 143 14.68 1.47 3.19
CA SER A 143 13.59 2.29 3.74
C SER A 143 12.23 2.11 3.01
N ARG A 144 12.21 1.46 1.84
CA ARG A 144 10.98 0.94 1.21
C ARG A 144 10.28 -0.14 2.03
N VAL A 145 11.02 -0.86 2.88
CA VAL A 145 10.54 -1.95 3.75
C VAL A 145 9.84 -1.42 5.00
N ASP A 146 10.20 -0.24 5.53
CA ASP A 146 9.51 0.35 6.68
C ASP A 146 8.05 0.68 6.38
N ARG A 147 7.71 0.90 5.10
CA ARG A 147 6.32 1.03 4.68
C ARG A 147 5.53 -0.25 5.02
N TYR A 148 6.14 -1.43 5.09
CA TYR A 148 5.51 -2.73 5.42
C TYR A 148 5.30 -2.99 6.91
N ILE A 149 5.88 -2.16 7.78
CA ILE A 149 5.79 -2.29 9.25
C ILE A 149 4.93 -1.16 9.84
N SER A 150 4.01 -0.58 9.07
CA SER A 150 2.99 0.33 9.62
C SER A 150 1.93 -0.48 10.36
N ARG A 151 1.51 -0.02 11.55
CA ARG A 151 0.31 -0.55 12.24
C ARG A 151 -0.86 -0.64 11.25
N PHE A 152 -1.62 -1.74 11.31
CA PHE A 152 -2.80 -1.95 10.46
C PHE A 152 -3.73 -0.72 10.53
N LYS A 153 -3.94 -0.09 9.39
CA LYS A 153 -4.93 0.97 9.21
C LYS A 153 -6.03 0.46 8.28
N PRO A 154 -7.31 0.58 8.65
CA PRO A 154 -8.41 0.11 7.79
C PRO A 154 -8.43 0.80 6.42
N ASP A 155 -7.92 2.03 6.31
CA ASP A 155 -7.91 2.80 5.07
C ASP A 155 -6.66 2.62 4.19
N TRP A 156 -5.79 1.63 4.48
CA TRP A 156 -4.51 1.45 3.79
C TRP A 156 -4.66 1.39 2.25
N MET A 157 -5.71 0.76 1.74
CA MET A 157 -5.94 0.59 0.31
C MET A 157 -6.41 1.90 -0.32
N ARG A 158 -7.29 2.64 0.37
CA ARG A 158 -7.74 3.98 -0.07
C ARG A 158 -6.58 4.95 -0.09
N GLU A 159 -5.78 4.96 0.98
CA GLU A 159 -4.58 5.79 1.10
C GLU A 159 -3.60 5.49 -0.04
N LEU A 160 -3.42 4.22 -0.41
CA LEU A 160 -2.53 3.82 -1.50
C LEU A 160 -3.03 4.23 -2.91
N VAL A 161 -4.34 4.19 -3.14
CA VAL A 161 -4.97 4.58 -4.42
C VAL A 161 -5.03 6.10 -4.58
N LEU A 162 -5.30 6.81 -3.47
CA LEU A 162 -5.50 8.27 -3.44
C LEU A 162 -4.23 9.05 -3.07
N GLN A 163 -3.11 8.37 -2.78
CA GLN A 163 -1.84 9.00 -2.39
C GLN A 163 -1.35 10.03 -3.41
N ASP A 164 -1.59 9.75 -4.70
CA ASP A 164 -1.19 10.59 -5.82
C ASP A 164 -2.44 11.13 -6.53
N ILE A 165 -2.92 12.32 -6.16
CA ILE A 165 -4.05 12.98 -6.84
C ILE A 165 -3.66 13.56 -8.21
N ARG A 166 -2.36 13.85 -8.43
CA ARG A 166 -1.86 14.52 -9.64
C ARG A 166 -2.21 13.78 -10.94
N PRO A 167 -2.09 12.44 -11.02
CA PRO A 167 -2.48 11.69 -12.21
C PRO A 167 -3.99 11.73 -12.52
N TYR A 168 -4.84 12.03 -11.54
CA TYR A 168 -6.30 12.11 -11.73
C TYR A 168 -6.77 13.47 -12.26
N LEU A 169 -5.93 14.50 -12.20
CA LEU A 169 -6.28 15.84 -12.67
C LEU A 169 -6.72 15.87 -14.15
N PRO A 170 -6.03 15.21 -15.10
CA PRO A 170 -6.46 15.16 -16.50
C PRO A 170 -7.82 14.48 -16.68
N VAL A 171 -8.12 13.45 -15.87
CA VAL A 171 -9.40 12.76 -15.88
C VAL A 171 -10.51 13.69 -15.40
N MET A 172 -10.27 14.44 -14.32
CA MET A 172 -11.23 15.43 -13.83
C MET A 172 -11.50 16.53 -14.86
N VAL A 173 -10.45 17.03 -15.54
CA VAL A 173 -10.60 18.02 -16.61
C VAL A 173 -11.40 17.45 -17.79
N ALA A 174 -11.09 16.23 -18.24
CA ALA A 174 -11.84 15.56 -19.29
C ALA A 174 -13.32 15.37 -18.89
N ALA A 175 -13.58 14.92 -17.66
CA ALA A 175 -14.93 14.77 -17.13
C ALA A 175 -15.67 16.12 -17.08
N PHE A 176 -15.02 17.21 -16.68
CA PHE A 176 -15.60 18.54 -16.72
C PHE A 176 -16.00 18.95 -18.14
N LEU A 177 -15.08 18.83 -19.10
CA LEU A 177 -15.35 19.17 -20.50
C LEU A 177 -16.49 18.33 -21.08
N ILE A 178 -16.51 17.02 -20.84
CA ILE A 178 -17.60 16.13 -21.27
C ILE A 178 -18.94 16.62 -20.72
N ASN A 179 -18.99 16.96 -19.43
CA ASN A 179 -20.22 17.45 -18.81
C ASN A 179 -20.65 18.79 -19.39
N VAL A 180 -19.73 19.73 -19.62
CA VAL A 180 -20.05 21.01 -20.29
C VAL A 180 -20.54 20.79 -21.73
N LEU A 181 -19.89 19.94 -22.51
CA LEU A 181 -20.30 19.59 -23.87
C LEU A 181 -21.68 18.94 -23.90
N SER A 182 -22.03 18.14 -22.88
CA SER A 182 -23.35 17.53 -22.78
C SER A 182 -24.49 18.55 -22.62
N LEU A 183 -24.20 19.74 -22.07
CA LEU A 183 -25.16 20.84 -21.98
C LEU A 183 -25.52 21.42 -23.36
N ALA A 184 -24.67 21.23 -24.38
CA ALA A 184 -24.92 21.74 -25.72
C ALA A 184 -26.24 21.17 -26.29
N GLY A 185 -26.57 19.91 -26.02
CA GLY A 185 -27.84 19.32 -26.46
C GLY A 185 -29.08 19.95 -25.80
N ILE A 186 -28.99 20.26 -24.50
CA ILE A 186 -30.06 20.93 -23.75
C ILE A 186 -30.26 22.35 -24.29
N VAL A 187 -29.17 23.12 -24.41
CA VAL A 187 -29.21 24.49 -24.93
C VAL A 187 -29.69 24.51 -26.38
N PHE A 188 -29.27 23.56 -27.21
CA PHE A 188 -29.76 23.41 -28.58
C PHE A 188 -31.27 23.20 -28.63
N SER A 189 -31.79 22.26 -27.84
CA SER A 189 -33.23 22.03 -27.78
C SER A 189 -33.97 23.31 -27.38
N MET A 190 -33.51 24.00 -26.34
CA MET A 190 -34.08 25.28 -25.89
C MET A 190 -34.09 26.32 -27.01
N GLN A 191 -32.95 26.55 -27.68
CA GLN A 191 -32.86 27.53 -28.77
C GLN A 191 -33.74 27.14 -29.97
N VAL A 192 -33.81 25.85 -30.31
CA VAL A 192 -34.59 25.38 -31.44
C VAL A 192 -36.08 25.60 -31.20
N TYR A 193 -36.59 25.19 -30.03
CA TYR A 193 -38.02 25.32 -29.70
C TYR A 193 -38.43 26.76 -29.44
N ASP A 194 -37.64 27.51 -28.68
CA ASP A 194 -38.06 28.84 -28.22
C ASP A 194 -37.80 29.92 -29.27
N ARG A 195 -36.81 29.73 -30.15
CA ARG A 195 -36.37 30.78 -31.08
C ARG A 195 -36.40 30.35 -32.54
N VAL A 196 -35.85 29.20 -32.89
CA VAL A 196 -35.67 28.82 -34.31
C VAL A 196 -36.99 28.44 -34.97
N ILE A 197 -37.82 27.62 -34.30
CA ILE A 197 -39.11 27.20 -34.84
C ILE A 197 -40.06 28.40 -35.01
N PRO A 198 -40.26 29.29 -34.00
CA PRO A 198 -41.12 30.46 -34.16
C PRO A 198 -40.62 31.44 -35.21
N ALA A 199 -39.30 31.65 -35.32
CA ALA A 199 -38.70 32.56 -36.30
C ALA A 199 -38.50 31.95 -37.70
N GLN A 200 -38.77 30.65 -37.88
CA GLN A 200 -38.54 29.89 -39.14
C GLN A 200 -37.14 30.11 -39.75
N SER A 201 -36.12 30.31 -38.91
CA SER A 201 -34.76 30.65 -39.35
C SER A 201 -33.90 29.42 -39.60
N TYR A 202 -33.98 28.86 -40.81
CA TYR A 202 -33.13 27.73 -41.23
C TYR A 202 -31.62 27.96 -41.09
N PRO A 203 -31.06 29.16 -41.42
CA PRO A 203 -29.62 29.39 -41.24
C PRO A 203 -29.15 29.20 -39.80
N THR A 204 -29.92 29.69 -38.82
CA THR A 204 -29.61 29.53 -37.40
C THR A 204 -29.67 28.05 -36.99
N LEU A 205 -30.64 27.31 -37.52
CA LEU A 205 -30.77 25.87 -37.27
C LEU A 205 -29.51 25.10 -37.70
N TYR A 206 -29.03 25.34 -38.92
CA TYR A 206 -27.86 24.63 -39.45
C TYR A 206 -26.60 24.92 -38.62
N VAL A 207 -26.37 26.18 -38.23
CA VAL A 207 -25.21 26.57 -37.41
C VAL A 207 -25.27 25.90 -36.03
N LEU A 208 -26.41 25.95 -35.37
CA LEU A 208 -26.59 25.31 -34.06
C LEU A 208 -26.48 23.79 -34.15
N SER A 209 -27.05 23.17 -35.19
CA SER A 209 -26.99 21.72 -35.39
C SER A 209 -25.56 21.24 -35.62
N PHE A 210 -24.80 21.97 -36.44
CA PHE A 210 -23.38 21.69 -36.65
C PHE A 210 -22.58 21.84 -35.34
N GLY A 211 -22.84 22.89 -34.56
CA GLY A 211 -22.20 23.09 -33.26
C GLY A 211 -22.44 21.93 -32.29
N VAL A 212 -23.67 21.43 -32.20
CA VAL A 212 -23.99 20.25 -31.38
C VAL A 212 -23.35 18.99 -31.91
N LEU A 213 -23.34 18.79 -33.23
CA LEU A 213 -22.71 17.61 -33.83
C LEU A 213 -21.22 17.56 -33.47
N VAL A 214 -20.53 18.69 -33.58
CA VAL A 214 -19.14 18.84 -33.13
C VAL A 214 -19.01 18.59 -31.64
N ALA A 215 -19.91 19.14 -30.81
CA ALA A 215 -19.88 18.93 -29.36
C ALA A 215 -20.06 17.44 -28.97
N VAL A 216 -20.95 16.73 -29.65
CA VAL A 216 -21.18 15.29 -29.46
C VAL A 216 -19.95 14.49 -29.87
N LEU A 217 -19.33 14.82 -31.00
CA LEU A 217 -18.10 14.16 -31.47
C LEU A 217 -16.94 14.36 -30.49
N PHE A 218 -16.71 15.59 -30.04
CA PHE A 218 -15.68 15.88 -29.02
C PHE A 218 -16.00 15.22 -27.68
N GLY A 219 -17.29 15.21 -27.28
CA GLY A 219 -17.75 14.52 -26.08
C GLY A 219 -17.47 13.01 -26.13
N PHE A 220 -17.64 12.38 -27.30
CA PHE A 220 -17.28 10.99 -27.52
C PHE A 220 -15.76 10.76 -27.43
N LEU A 221 -14.95 11.55 -28.13
CA LEU A 221 -13.49 11.43 -28.10
C LEU A 221 -12.91 11.63 -26.69
N LEU A 222 -13.42 12.62 -25.94
CA LEU A 222 -13.00 12.86 -24.56
C LEU A 222 -13.43 11.72 -23.64
N ARG A 223 -14.58 11.10 -23.87
CA ARG A 223 -15.04 9.94 -23.09
C ARG A 223 -14.12 8.75 -23.30
N GLU A 224 -13.73 8.45 -24.54
CA GLU A 224 -12.75 7.40 -24.86
C GLU A 224 -11.39 7.70 -24.22
N ALA A 225 -10.88 8.93 -24.37
CA ALA A 225 -9.63 9.35 -23.75
C ALA A 225 -9.67 9.23 -22.22
N ARG A 226 -10.79 9.64 -21.59
CA ARG A 226 -11.01 9.51 -20.15
C ARG A 226 -10.96 8.05 -19.71
N THR A 227 -11.67 7.15 -20.40
CA THR A 227 -11.69 5.72 -20.08
C THR A 227 -10.28 5.13 -20.18
N HIS A 228 -9.56 5.40 -21.27
CA HIS A 228 -8.19 4.92 -21.45
C HIS A 228 -7.24 5.43 -20.36
N ILE A 229 -7.32 6.71 -19.98
CA ILE A 229 -6.52 7.26 -18.88
C ILE A 229 -6.88 6.57 -17.56
N MET A 230 -8.16 6.36 -17.28
CA MET A 230 -8.60 5.64 -16.08
C MET A 230 -8.08 4.20 -16.03
N ASP A 231 -8.06 3.49 -17.16
CA ASP A 231 -7.52 2.12 -17.23
C ASP A 231 -6.02 2.09 -16.92
N VAL A 232 -5.26 3.06 -17.44
CA VAL A 232 -3.82 3.19 -17.15
C VAL A 232 -3.58 3.50 -15.67
N LEU A 233 -4.36 4.40 -15.07
CA LEU A 233 -4.27 4.68 -13.63
C LEU A 233 -4.68 3.47 -12.80
N GLY A 234 -5.75 2.78 -13.19
CA GLY A 234 -6.22 1.54 -12.58
C GLY A 234 -5.11 0.51 -12.53
N LYS A 235 -4.46 0.22 -13.67
CA LYS A 235 -3.33 -0.71 -13.75
C LYS A 235 -2.15 -0.31 -12.86
N ARG A 236 -1.85 0.98 -12.73
CA ARG A 236 -0.77 1.45 -11.83
C ARG A 236 -1.12 1.24 -10.36
N ALA A 237 -2.34 1.54 -9.96
CA ALA A 237 -2.83 1.29 -8.61
C ALA A 237 -2.86 -0.21 -8.29
N ASP A 238 -3.32 -1.00 -9.26
CA ASP A 238 -3.37 -2.45 -9.25
C ASP A 238 -2.00 -3.09 -8.96
N MET A 239 -0.96 -2.70 -9.71
CA MET A 239 0.41 -3.18 -9.48
C MET A 239 0.93 -2.82 -8.08
N ARG A 240 0.67 -1.61 -7.58
CA ARG A 240 1.09 -1.19 -6.23
C ARG A 240 0.39 -1.99 -5.14
N ILE A 241 -0.90 -2.23 -5.29
CA ILE A 241 -1.69 -3.03 -4.34
C ILE A 241 -1.20 -4.49 -4.38
N SER A 242 -0.97 -5.05 -5.57
CA SER A 242 -0.49 -6.42 -5.74
C SER A 242 0.87 -6.65 -5.06
N ASP A 243 1.85 -5.77 -5.32
CA ASP A 243 3.18 -5.81 -4.67
C ASP A 243 3.07 -5.69 -3.14
N ARG A 244 2.14 -4.85 -2.67
CA ARG A 244 1.89 -4.68 -1.25
C ARG A 244 1.30 -5.92 -0.58
N VAL A 245 0.25 -6.48 -1.17
CA VAL A 245 -0.48 -7.65 -0.65
C VAL A 245 0.43 -8.87 -0.67
N PHE A 246 1.08 -9.15 -1.81
CA PHE A 246 1.98 -10.29 -1.94
C PHE A 246 3.22 -10.17 -1.05
N GLY A 247 3.84 -8.98 -1.01
CA GLY A 247 4.96 -8.71 -0.12
C GLY A 247 4.62 -8.86 1.37
N HIS A 248 3.40 -8.51 1.78
CA HIS A 248 2.93 -8.72 3.15
C HIS A 248 2.61 -10.21 3.41
N ALA A 249 1.98 -10.90 2.46
CA ALA A 249 1.65 -12.32 2.55
C ALA A 249 2.90 -13.18 2.84
N LEU A 250 4.02 -12.90 2.16
CA LEU A 250 5.30 -13.60 2.35
C LEU A 250 5.98 -13.32 3.70
N ARG A 251 5.59 -12.27 4.42
CA ARG A 251 6.21 -11.82 5.68
C ARG A 251 5.34 -12.12 6.90
N LEU A 252 4.16 -12.71 6.70
CA LEU A 252 3.30 -13.16 7.79
C LEU A 252 4.04 -14.19 8.64
N ARG A 253 4.01 -14.01 9.96
CA ARG A 253 4.49 -15.03 10.90
C ARG A 253 3.62 -16.28 10.77
N ASN A 254 4.20 -17.48 10.88
CA ASN A 254 3.43 -18.74 10.82
C ASN A 254 2.23 -18.79 11.77
N SER A 255 2.26 -18.07 12.89
CA SER A 255 1.13 -17.99 13.83
C SER A 255 -0.07 -17.20 13.31
N ALA A 256 0.11 -16.34 12.29
CA ALA A 256 -0.94 -15.53 11.67
C ALA A 256 -1.46 -16.13 10.36
N ILE A 257 -0.78 -17.13 9.80
CA ILE A 257 -1.22 -17.85 8.61
C ILE A 257 -2.38 -18.77 9.01
N PRO A 258 -3.52 -18.76 8.30
CA PRO A 258 -4.62 -19.68 8.54
C PRO A 258 -4.14 -21.14 8.51
N ARG A 259 -4.74 -22.00 9.34
CA ARG A 259 -4.36 -23.43 9.43
C ARG A 259 -4.48 -24.19 8.10
N SER A 260 -5.37 -23.75 7.21
CA SER A 260 -5.59 -24.34 5.89
C SER A 260 -5.03 -23.43 4.80
N THR A 261 -4.15 -23.98 3.96
CA THR A 261 -3.58 -23.28 2.79
C THR A 261 -4.68 -22.82 1.82
N GLY A 262 -5.75 -23.61 1.67
CA GLY A 262 -6.89 -23.23 0.81
C GLY A 262 -7.65 -22.00 1.31
N SER A 263 -7.77 -21.85 2.63
CA SER A 263 -8.37 -20.65 3.24
C SER A 263 -7.53 -19.41 2.99
N PHE A 264 -6.21 -19.52 3.13
CA PHE A 264 -5.28 -18.41 2.85
C PHE A 264 -5.32 -17.96 1.39
N ILE A 265 -5.32 -18.90 0.44
CA ILE A 265 -5.45 -18.61 -0.99
C ILE A 265 -6.80 -17.94 -1.30
N SER A 266 -7.89 -18.42 -0.68
CA SER A 266 -9.22 -17.82 -0.84
C SER A 266 -9.25 -16.36 -0.40
N GLN A 267 -8.67 -16.05 0.76
CA GLN A 267 -8.61 -14.68 1.29
C GLN A 267 -7.79 -13.76 0.39
N LEU A 268 -6.65 -14.23 -0.15
CA LEU A 268 -5.86 -13.46 -1.12
C LEU A 268 -6.67 -13.17 -2.39
N ARG A 269 -7.44 -14.14 -2.89
CA ARG A 269 -8.32 -13.95 -4.05
C ARG A 269 -9.49 -13.01 -3.76
N GLU A 270 -10.02 -12.99 -2.55
CA GLU A 270 -11.07 -12.03 -2.17
C GLU A 270 -10.54 -10.59 -2.19
N LEU A 271 -9.29 -10.37 -1.76
CA LEU A 271 -8.65 -9.05 -1.84
C LEU A 271 -8.47 -8.57 -3.29
N GLU A 272 -8.20 -9.48 -4.22
CA GLU A 272 -8.14 -9.21 -5.66
C GLU A 272 -9.45 -8.61 -6.17
N GLN A 273 -10.58 -9.21 -5.78
CA GLN A 273 -11.89 -8.76 -6.21
C GLN A 273 -12.24 -7.39 -5.62
N ILE A 274 -11.85 -7.12 -4.37
CA ILE A 274 -12.01 -5.81 -3.73
C ILE A 274 -11.16 -4.76 -4.46
N ARG A 275 -9.93 -5.11 -4.85
CA ARG A 275 -9.02 -4.25 -5.62
C ARG A 275 -9.62 -3.86 -6.97
N GLU A 276 -10.15 -4.81 -7.73
CA GLU A 276 -10.82 -4.55 -9.02
C GLU A 276 -12.01 -3.59 -8.87
N MET A 277 -12.83 -3.77 -7.83
CA MET A 277 -14.00 -2.92 -7.59
C MET A 277 -13.62 -1.46 -7.26
N ILE A 278 -12.54 -1.26 -6.48
CA ILE A 278 -12.07 0.07 -6.10
C ILE A 278 -11.40 0.78 -7.28
N THR A 279 -10.58 0.05 -8.05
CA THR A 279 -9.80 0.63 -9.17
C THR A 279 -10.65 0.97 -10.40
N SER A 280 -11.72 0.22 -10.68
CA SER A 280 -12.56 0.44 -11.86
C SER A 280 -13.78 1.34 -11.58
N SER A 281 -14.80 0.81 -10.90
CA SER A 281 -16.13 1.41 -10.79
C SER A 281 -16.21 2.54 -9.76
N THR A 282 -15.57 2.33 -8.60
CA THR A 282 -15.65 3.28 -7.47
C THR A 282 -14.97 4.60 -7.82
N LEU A 283 -13.80 4.52 -8.46
CA LEU A 283 -12.99 5.67 -8.82
C LEU A 283 -13.66 6.55 -9.89
N ALA A 284 -14.28 5.93 -10.90
CA ALA A 284 -15.07 6.64 -11.89
C ALA A 284 -16.25 7.40 -11.24
N THR A 285 -16.95 6.74 -10.32
CA THR A 285 -18.09 7.34 -9.60
C THR A 285 -17.65 8.53 -8.75
N ILE A 286 -16.52 8.43 -8.05
CA ILE A 286 -15.97 9.54 -7.25
C ILE A 286 -15.61 10.73 -8.15
N VAL A 287 -15.03 10.48 -9.33
CA VAL A 287 -14.73 11.55 -10.29
C VAL A 287 -15.99 12.18 -10.86
N ASP A 288 -17.08 11.41 -11.03
CA ASP A 288 -18.34 11.94 -11.57
C ASP A 288 -19.19 12.71 -10.55
N LEU A 289 -19.05 12.38 -9.26
CA LEU A 289 -19.88 12.93 -8.19
C LEU A 289 -19.89 14.48 -8.10
N PRO A 290 -18.77 15.21 -8.26
CA PRO A 290 -18.79 16.68 -8.28
C PRO A 290 -19.65 17.26 -9.41
N PHE A 291 -19.73 16.59 -10.55
CA PHE A 291 -20.48 17.07 -11.71
C PHE A 291 -21.99 16.90 -11.54
N PHE A 292 -22.45 15.99 -10.69
CA PHE A 292 -23.85 15.95 -10.27
C PHE A 292 -24.29 17.30 -9.66
N PHE A 293 -23.46 17.89 -8.79
CA PHE A 293 -23.75 19.20 -8.21
C PHE A 293 -23.70 20.31 -9.26
N LEU A 294 -22.76 20.23 -10.22
CA LEU A 294 -22.72 21.15 -11.36
C LEU A 294 -24.04 21.12 -12.16
N PHE A 295 -24.55 19.93 -12.50
CA PHE A 295 -25.84 19.81 -13.17
C PHE A 295 -27.01 20.34 -12.34
N MET A 296 -26.99 20.12 -11.03
CA MET A 296 -28.03 20.64 -10.13
C MET A 296 -28.05 22.18 -10.15
N ILE A 297 -26.88 22.83 -10.17
CA ILE A 297 -26.76 24.29 -10.30
C ILE A 297 -27.29 24.75 -11.68
N VAL A 298 -26.86 24.10 -12.76
CA VAL A 298 -27.31 24.45 -14.11
C VAL A 298 -28.83 24.28 -14.26
N LEU A 299 -29.40 23.20 -13.72
CA LEU A 299 -30.84 22.96 -13.72
C LEU A 299 -31.59 24.02 -12.90
N ALA A 300 -31.03 24.46 -11.77
CA ALA A 300 -31.58 25.53 -10.95
C ALA A 300 -31.64 26.87 -11.70
N VAL A 301 -30.67 27.16 -12.57
CA VAL A 301 -30.66 28.38 -13.39
C VAL A 301 -31.66 28.29 -14.55
N ILE A 302 -31.72 27.14 -15.24
CA ILE A 302 -32.58 26.97 -16.43
C ILE A 302 -34.06 26.82 -16.05
N ALA A 303 -34.37 26.06 -15.00
CA ALA A 303 -35.73 25.77 -14.59
C ALA A 303 -35.86 25.69 -13.05
N PRO A 304 -35.86 26.85 -12.34
CA PRO A 304 -35.91 26.90 -10.88
C PRO A 304 -37.03 26.07 -10.25
N PRO A 305 -38.28 26.07 -10.77
CA PRO A 305 -39.37 25.26 -10.20
C PRO A 305 -39.18 23.75 -10.35
N LEU A 306 -38.34 23.29 -11.28
CA LEU A 306 -38.06 21.87 -11.50
C LEU A 306 -36.77 21.40 -10.79
N ALA A 307 -35.94 22.34 -10.35
CA ALA A 307 -34.62 22.05 -9.82
C ALA A 307 -34.61 21.21 -8.54
N TRP A 308 -35.66 21.33 -7.71
CA TRP A 308 -35.80 20.53 -6.48
C TRP A 308 -36.13 19.05 -6.74
N ILE A 309 -36.60 18.71 -7.94
CA ILE A 309 -36.95 17.32 -8.29
C ILE A 309 -35.68 16.46 -8.29
N ALA A 310 -34.58 16.94 -8.87
CA ALA A 310 -33.32 16.20 -8.96
C ALA A 310 -32.74 15.78 -7.59
N PRO A 311 -32.55 16.66 -6.59
CA PRO A 311 -32.06 16.27 -5.27
C PRO A 311 -33.04 15.38 -4.52
N VAL A 312 -34.35 15.60 -4.64
CA VAL A 312 -35.35 14.72 -4.01
C VAL A 312 -35.30 13.32 -4.63
N SER A 313 -35.20 13.20 -5.95
CA SER A 313 -35.02 11.92 -6.63
C SER A 313 -33.72 11.22 -6.22
N ALA A 314 -32.61 11.96 -6.13
CA ALA A 314 -31.34 11.40 -5.68
C ALA A 314 -31.43 10.88 -4.23
N LEU A 315 -32.06 11.63 -3.34
CA LEU A 315 -32.29 11.21 -1.95
C LEU A 315 -33.13 9.94 -1.88
N LEU A 316 -34.25 9.87 -2.60
CA LEU A 316 -35.13 8.69 -2.65
C LEU A 316 -34.44 7.46 -3.25
N MET A 317 -33.47 7.66 -4.14
CA MET A 317 -32.69 6.57 -4.74
C MET A 317 -31.63 6.02 -3.77
N ILE A 318 -30.95 6.91 -3.03
CA ILE A 318 -29.83 6.53 -2.15
C ILE A 318 -30.32 5.97 -0.81
N LEU A 319 -31.43 6.48 -0.28
CA LEU A 319 -31.89 6.22 1.09
C LEU A 319 -32.08 4.72 1.39
N PRO A 320 -32.75 3.89 0.55
CA PRO A 320 -32.87 2.46 0.81
C PRO A 320 -31.53 1.73 0.79
N GLY A 321 -30.62 2.13 -0.10
CA GLY A 321 -29.27 1.57 -0.16
C GLY A 321 -28.51 1.79 1.15
N VAL A 322 -28.53 3.03 1.67
CA VAL A 322 -27.89 3.37 2.96
C VAL A 322 -28.58 2.64 4.13
N ALA A 323 -29.91 2.56 4.13
CA ALA A 323 -30.65 1.87 5.18
C ALA A 323 -30.34 0.36 5.23
N LEU A 324 -30.21 -0.29 4.07
CA LEU A 324 -29.91 -1.72 3.98
C LEU A 324 -28.41 -2.05 4.04
N GLN A 325 -27.52 -1.04 3.97
CA GLN A 325 -26.06 -1.24 3.90
C GLN A 325 -25.51 -2.11 5.03
N LYS A 326 -25.92 -1.87 6.28
CA LYS A 326 -25.46 -2.68 7.43
C LYS A 326 -25.86 -4.14 7.29
N LYS A 327 -27.10 -4.40 6.85
CA LYS A 327 -27.62 -5.76 6.65
C LYS A 327 -26.89 -6.46 5.50
N LEU A 328 -26.65 -5.75 4.39
CA LEU A 328 -25.86 -6.24 3.26
C LEU A 328 -24.43 -6.59 3.69
N ALA A 329 -23.78 -5.75 4.48
CA ALA A 329 -22.42 -6.00 4.97
C ALA A 329 -22.34 -7.28 5.84
N VAL A 330 -23.32 -7.49 6.73
CA VAL A 330 -23.38 -8.72 7.55
C VAL A 330 -23.56 -9.96 6.67
N LEU A 331 -24.49 -9.93 5.72
CA LEU A 331 -24.75 -11.07 4.83
C LEU A 331 -23.59 -11.34 3.87
N ALA A 332 -22.94 -10.30 3.36
CA ALA A 332 -21.76 -10.42 2.52
C ALA A 332 -20.59 -11.06 3.28
N ASN A 333 -20.35 -10.66 4.53
CA ASN A 333 -19.32 -11.27 5.38
C ASN A 333 -19.61 -12.75 5.68
N GLN A 334 -20.88 -13.10 5.94
CA GLN A 334 -21.28 -14.50 6.11
C GLN A 334 -21.05 -15.32 4.84
N ALA A 335 -21.49 -14.80 3.69
CA ALA A 335 -21.29 -15.47 2.40
C ALA A 335 -19.80 -15.63 2.05
N ALA A 336 -18.95 -14.65 2.35
CA ALA A 336 -17.50 -14.74 2.15
C ALA A 336 -16.87 -15.82 3.06
N HIS A 337 -17.28 -15.87 4.32
CA HIS A 337 -16.81 -16.89 5.25
C HIS A 337 -17.18 -18.31 4.79
N GLU A 338 -18.42 -18.52 4.37
CA GLU A 338 -18.89 -19.80 3.84
C GLU A 338 -18.18 -20.18 2.53
N ALA A 339 -17.94 -19.22 1.64
CA ALA A 339 -17.18 -19.43 0.42
C ALA A 339 -15.72 -19.84 0.71
N THR A 340 -15.11 -19.25 1.74
CA THR A 340 -13.76 -19.62 2.21
C THR A 340 -13.73 -21.07 2.70
N LEU A 341 -14.71 -21.51 3.51
CA LEU A 341 -14.80 -22.90 3.98
C LEU A 341 -14.98 -23.88 2.81
N ARG A 342 -15.81 -23.54 1.83
CA ARG A 342 -15.98 -24.34 0.61
C ARG A 342 -14.66 -24.49 -0.15
N ASN A 343 -13.90 -23.41 -0.32
CA ASN A 343 -12.60 -23.47 -1.01
C ASN A 343 -11.57 -24.28 -0.21
N ALA A 344 -11.57 -24.19 1.11
CA ALA A 344 -10.68 -24.97 1.97
C ALA A 344 -10.90 -26.49 1.78
N VAL A 345 -12.16 -26.94 1.82
CA VAL A 345 -12.50 -28.36 1.62
C VAL A 345 -12.11 -28.85 0.24
N LEU A 346 -12.26 -28.03 -0.79
CA LEU A 346 -11.81 -28.38 -2.14
C LEU A 346 -10.29 -28.60 -2.18
N VAL A 347 -9.51 -27.67 -1.62
CA VAL A 347 -8.05 -27.77 -1.62
C VAL A 347 -7.58 -28.96 -0.79
N GLU A 348 -8.16 -29.19 0.39
CA GLU A 348 -7.83 -30.33 1.25
C GLU A 348 -8.19 -31.67 0.58
N SER A 349 -9.34 -31.74 -0.10
CA SER A 349 -9.74 -32.95 -0.83
C SER A 349 -8.82 -33.25 -2.01
N VAL A 350 -8.30 -32.23 -2.68
CA VAL A 350 -7.34 -32.39 -3.78
C VAL A 350 -5.97 -32.80 -3.26
N GLN A 351 -5.50 -32.20 -2.16
CA GLN A 351 -4.23 -32.53 -1.53
C GLN A 351 -4.22 -33.94 -0.94
N GLY A 352 -5.32 -34.37 -0.30
CA GLY A 352 -5.48 -35.70 0.29
C GLY A 352 -6.19 -36.71 -0.60
N LEU A 353 -6.24 -36.49 -1.92
CA LEU A 353 -7.04 -37.34 -2.84
C LEU A 353 -6.63 -38.81 -2.78
N GLU A 354 -5.34 -39.07 -2.67
CA GLU A 354 -4.80 -40.44 -2.58
C GLU A 354 -5.29 -41.14 -1.31
N ASP A 355 -5.16 -40.50 -0.14
CA ASP A 355 -5.66 -41.01 1.13
C ASP A 355 -7.17 -41.25 1.11
N ILE A 356 -7.94 -40.33 0.50
CA ILE A 356 -9.39 -40.46 0.37
C ILE A 356 -9.74 -41.72 -0.44
N LYS A 357 -9.03 -42.00 -1.53
CA LYS A 357 -9.25 -43.20 -2.35
C LYS A 357 -8.82 -44.48 -1.63
N LEU A 358 -7.67 -44.44 -0.95
CA LEU A 358 -7.17 -45.58 -0.17
C LEU A 358 -8.14 -45.97 0.96
N MET A 359 -8.76 -44.98 1.60
CA MET A 359 -9.74 -45.17 2.67
C MET A 359 -11.18 -45.37 2.17
N GLN A 360 -11.42 -45.33 0.85
CA GLN A 360 -12.77 -45.36 0.23
C GLN A 360 -13.74 -44.34 0.86
N ALA A 361 -13.21 -43.15 1.18
CA ALA A 361 -13.94 -42.10 1.90
C ALA A 361 -14.62 -41.08 0.97
N GLU A 362 -14.71 -41.35 -0.34
CA GLU A 362 -15.19 -40.39 -1.33
C GLU A 362 -16.60 -39.89 -1.02
N ASN A 363 -17.51 -40.79 -0.62
CA ASN A 363 -18.89 -40.44 -0.28
C ASN A 363 -18.97 -39.44 0.88
N ARG A 364 -18.10 -39.55 1.87
CA ARG A 364 -18.05 -38.63 3.01
C ARG A 364 -17.66 -37.22 2.54
N PHE A 365 -16.60 -37.12 1.74
CA PHE A 365 -16.15 -35.83 1.21
C PHE A 365 -17.13 -35.23 0.22
N LEU A 366 -17.80 -36.04 -0.60
CA LEU A 366 -18.89 -35.60 -1.48
C LEU A 366 -20.08 -35.06 -0.68
N GLN A 367 -20.49 -35.72 0.40
CA GLN A 367 -21.55 -35.22 1.29
C GLN A 367 -21.15 -33.90 1.96
N GLN A 368 -19.90 -33.81 2.44
CA GLN A 368 -19.37 -32.58 3.03
C GLN A 368 -19.37 -31.42 2.02
N TRP A 369 -18.91 -31.68 0.79
CA TRP A 369 -18.92 -30.73 -0.31
C TRP A 369 -20.35 -30.26 -0.64
N ASN A 370 -21.29 -31.19 -0.77
CA ASN A 370 -22.70 -30.89 -1.04
C ASN A 370 -23.32 -30.04 0.07
N SER A 371 -22.95 -30.28 1.34
CA SER A 371 -23.39 -29.46 2.47
C SER A 371 -22.90 -28.01 2.34
N TYR A 372 -21.61 -27.80 2.05
CA TYR A 372 -21.06 -26.45 1.85
C TYR A 372 -21.62 -25.75 0.61
N ILE A 373 -21.86 -26.46 -0.49
CA ILE A 373 -22.54 -25.90 -1.67
C ILE A 373 -23.94 -25.42 -1.32
N ARG A 374 -24.73 -26.23 -0.60
CA ARG A 374 -26.09 -25.86 -0.20
C ARG A 374 -26.09 -24.59 0.66
N ILE A 375 -25.23 -24.54 1.69
CA ILE A 375 -25.10 -23.38 2.58
C ILE A 375 -24.72 -22.12 1.78
N THR A 376 -23.66 -22.21 0.97
CA THR A 376 -23.19 -21.10 0.13
C THR A 376 -24.28 -20.63 -0.85
N GLY A 377 -25.06 -21.56 -1.41
CA GLY A 377 -26.19 -21.27 -2.30
C GLY A 377 -27.30 -20.49 -1.60
N GLU A 378 -27.69 -20.90 -0.40
CA GLU A 378 -28.70 -20.19 0.39
C GLU A 378 -28.27 -18.76 0.77
N SER A 379 -27.03 -18.59 1.23
CA SER A 379 -26.49 -17.27 1.57
C SER A 379 -26.35 -16.37 0.33
N GLY A 380 -25.98 -16.96 -0.81
CA GLY A 380 -25.98 -16.28 -2.10
C GLY A 380 -27.38 -15.78 -2.49
N LEU A 381 -28.42 -16.61 -2.31
CA LEU A 381 -29.81 -16.22 -2.57
C LEU A 381 -30.28 -15.09 -1.65
N ARG A 382 -29.96 -15.12 -0.35
CA ARG A 382 -30.33 -14.07 0.61
C ARG A 382 -29.71 -12.72 0.22
N THR A 383 -28.42 -12.72 -0.13
CA THR A 383 -27.71 -11.52 -0.57
C THR A 383 -28.32 -11.00 -1.88
N ARG A 384 -28.50 -11.89 -2.87
CA ARG A 384 -29.08 -11.53 -4.18
C ARG A 384 -30.49 -10.98 -4.05
N LYS A 385 -31.32 -11.49 -3.14
CA LYS A 385 -32.69 -10.99 -2.91
C LYS A 385 -32.69 -9.53 -2.47
N LEU A 386 -31.78 -9.13 -1.58
CA LEU A 386 -31.64 -7.74 -1.14
C LEU A 386 -31.10 -6.86 -2.27
N THR A 387 -30.06 -7.29 -2.97
CA THR A 387 -29.49 -6.54 -4.09
C THR A 387 -30.49 -6.35 -5.22
N GLN A 388 -31.23 -7.41 -5.60
CA GLN A 388 -32.30 -7.31 -6.60
C GLN A 388 -33.45 -6.41 -6.14
N GLY A 389 -33.79 -6.41 -4.85
CA GLY A 389 -34.77 -5.48 -4.30
C GLY A 389 -34.35 -4.01 -4.40
N LEU A 390 -33.05 -3.74 -4.23
CA LEU A 390 -32.50 -2.39 -4.42
C LEU A 390 -32.44 -1.98 -5.90
N ILE A 391 -32.05 -2.89 -6.79
CA ILE A 391 -32.05 -2.64 -8.24
C ILE A 391 -33.47 -2.37 -8.73
N SER A 392 -34.44 -3.19 -8.31
CA SER A 392 -35.84 -3.00 -8.70
C SER A 392 -36.43 -1.70 -8.14
N TRP A 393 -36.02 -1.28 -6.94
CA TRP A 393 -36.37 0.05 -6.41
C TRP A 393 -35.85 1.18 -7.32
N GLY A 394 -34.59 1.08 -7.78
CA GLY A 394 -34.00 2.03 -8.74
C GLY A 394 -34.78 2.11 -10.06
N ASP A 395 -35.17 0.95 -10.60
CA ASP A 395 -35.98 0.85 -11.83
C ASP A 395 -37.40 1.41 -11.67
N VAL A 396 -38.02 1.21 -10.50
CA VAL A 396 -39.35 1.75 -10.19
C VAL A 396 -39.27 3.27 -9.99
N GLY A 397 -38.20 3.78 -9.36
CA GLY A 397 -37.95 5.22 -9.23
C GLY A 397 -37.81 5.91 -10.59
N THR A 398 -37.08 5.31 -11.52
CA THR A 398 -36.93 5.83 -12.90
C THR A 398 -38.22 5.74 -13.71
N LYS A 399 -38.99 4.64 -13.61
CA LYS A 399 -40.26 4.48 -14.35
C LYS A 399 -41.43 5.30 -13.77
N SER A 400 -41.46 5.53 -12.45
CA SER A 400 -42.52 6.30 -11.80
C SER A 400 -42.40 7.82 -12.04
N GLY A 401 -41.17 8.34 -12.19
CA GLY A 401 -40.92 9.72 -12.62
C GLY A 401 -41.47 10.01 -14.03
N VAL A 402 -41.30 9.06 -14.97
CA VAL A 402 -41.81 9.18 -16.36
C VAL A 402 -43.34 9.12 -16.42
N ARG A 403 -44.00 8.32 -15.57
CA ARG A 403 -45.47 8.22 -15.57
C ARG A 403 -46.17 9.41 -14.93
N ARG A 404 -45.59 10.06 -13.91
CA ARG A 404 -46.21 11.25 -13.29
C ARG A 404 -46.16 12.49 -14.20
N GLY A 405 -45.13 12.66 -15.02
CA GLY A 405 -45.06 13.75 -16.01
C GLY A 405 -46.18 13.71 -17.05
N ASN A 406 -46.64 12.51 -17.43
CA ASN A 406 -47.74 12.34 -18.39
C ASN A 406 -49.14 12.62 -17.81
N TYR A 407 -49.32 12.56 -16.48
CA TYR A 407 -50.60 12.91 -15.85
C TYR A 407 -50.74 14.42 -15.62
N VAL A 408 -49.66 15.12 -15.30
CA VAL A 408 -49.68 16.60 -15.15
C VAL A 408 -49.96 17.28 -16.50
N ARG A 409 -49.51 16.68 -17.61
CA ARG A 409 -49.81 17.16 -18.97
C ARG A 409 -51.24 16.88 -19.45
N ARG A 410 -52.00 16.03 -18.76
CA ARG A 410 -53.40 15.70 -19.05
C ARG A 410 -54.42 16.40 -18.14
N ALA A 411 -53.96 17.13 -17.13
CA ALA A 411 -54.81 17.86 -16.19
C ALA A 411 -54.61 19.40 -16.27
N GLY A 412 -53.96 19.87 -17.33
CA GLY A 412 -53.66 21.29 -17.52
C GLY A 412 -53.59 21.66 -19.00
N TRP A 413 -54.67 21.33 -19.73
CA TRP A 413 -55.31 22.10 -20.80
C TRP A 413 -56.78 21.70 -20.81
#